data_AF-A0A5C8ZI18-F1
#
_entry.id   AF-A0A5C8ZI18-F1
#
_cell.length_a   1.000
_cell.length_b   1.000
_cell.length_c   1.000
_cell.angle_alpha   90.00
_cell.angle_beta   90.00
_cell.angle_gamma   90.00
#
_symmetry.space_group_name_H-M   'P 1'
#
loop_
_entity.id
_entity.type
_entity.pdbx_description
1 polymer ?
#
loop_
_entity_poly.entity_id
_entity_poly.type
_entity_poly.pdbx_seq_one_letter_code
_entity_poly.pdbx_strand_id
1 'polypeptide(L)'
;MSLLDSPVERAADGGSSEADGAGERATALHTVEELLDVVDELAARRPVAARLVAMTADNSVGSPELAAVLTCDVTLTARVLRLANSAYYGLGGRVRTVPFAVTLVGFTTIRAMAAAAVVGADAEEVLPRSFWARSRAVARACDEMAPSFGVARLDAFTLGLLAGLGQAVLSHAAPDVYTGLLEEQEVAEGGRAALVAAEVRAFGVPHSEVSALVLSSWSFPREVVDALHLLDAPSARSTPWSTCLATAVEAAGRLDDRPELRTDVAVISEGVITEDRVTAMMPRLREAESDADW
;
A
#
# COMPACT_ATOMS: atom_id res chain seq x y z
N MET A 1 36.50 -16.29 -22.82
CA MET A 1 35.89 -16.49 -24.16
C MET A 1 35.10 -17.79 -24.09
N SER A 2 33.78 -17.64 -23.99
CA SER A 2 32.72 -18.66 -24.04
C SER A 2 32.79 -19.89 -23.10
N LEU A 3 32.02 -19.83 -22.01
CA LEU A 3 31.46 -21.00 -21.33
C LEU A 3 29.98 -20.69 -21.06
N LEU A 4 29.12 -21.15 -21.95
CA LEU A 4 27.69 -21.33 -21.74
C LEU A 4 27.49 -22.82 -21.51
N ASP A 5 27.04 -23.20 -20.32
CA ASP A 5 26.36 -24.46 -20.14
C ASP A 5 25.36 -24.31 -18.98
N SER A 6 24.08 -24.35 -19.35
CA SER A 6 22.92 -24.30 -18.45
C SER A 6 22.23 -25.67 -18.53
N PRO A 7 21.94 -26.34 -17.40
CA PRO A 7 21.10 -27.52 -17.42
C PRO A 7 19.81 -27.28 -16.62
N VAL A 8 18.74 -26.86 -17.30
CA VAL A 8 17.35 -27.06 -16.85
C VAL A 8 16.59 -27.64 -18.03
N GLU A 9 16.61 -28.96 -18.18
CA GLU A 9 15.63 -29.71 -18.96
C GLU A 9 15.77 -31.20 -18.64
N ARG A 10 14.80 -31.75 -17.90
CA ARG A 10 14.21 -33.09 -18.03
C ARG A 10 13.39 -33.44 -16.81
N ALA A 11 12.07 -33.43 -16.97
CA ALA A 11 11.21 -34.59 -16.72
C ALA A 11 9.75 -34.20 -16.98
N ALA A 12 9.23 -34.62 -18.13
CA ALA A 12 7.81 -34.82 -18.35
C ALA A 12 7.67 -36.23 -18.92
N ASP A 13 7.01 -37.14 -18.20
CA ASP A 13 5.89 -37.91 -18.76
C ASP A 13 5.16 -38.74 -17.68
N GLY A 14 3.83 -38.82 -17.81
CA GLY A 14 3.02 -39.94 -17.33
C GLY A 14 2.05 -39.69 -16.17
N GLY A 15 0.76 -39.51 -16.49
CA GLY A 15 -0.34 -39.95 -15.62
C GLY A 15 -1.52 -38.99 -15.48
N SER A 16 -2.51 -39.11 -16.37
CA SER A 16 -3.83 -38.48 -16.27
C SER A 16 -4.65 -39.00 -15.09
N SER A 17 -5.17 -38.10 -14.24
CA SER A 17 -6.34 -38.35 -13.38
C SER A 17 -7.13 -37.05 -13.21
N GLU A 18 -8.34 -37.05 -13.74
CA GLU A 18 -9.35 -35.99 -13.63
C GLU A 18 -9.76 -35.76 -12.18
N ALA A 19 -9.24 -34.71 -11.54
CA ALA A 19 -9.81 -34.08 -10.35
C ALA A 19 -9.03 -32.79 -9.99
N ASP A 20 -9.11 -31.73 -10.79
CA ASP A 20 -8.63 -30.43 -10.31
C ASP A 20 -9.20 -29.25 -11.11
N GLY A 21 -10.38 -28.78 -10.74
CA GLY A 21 -10.99 -27.57 -11.31
C GLY A 21 -10.94 -26.37 -10.36
N ALA A 22 -10.35 -26.53 -9.18
CA ALA A 22 -10.30 -25.50 -8.13
C ALA A 22 -8.86 -25.16 -7.69
N GLY A 23 -7.86 -25.96 -8.06
CA GLY A 23 -6.44 -25.74 -7.70
C GLY A 23 -5.62 -24.85 -8.64
N GLU A 24 -6.13 -24.48 -9.82
CA GLU A 24 -5.32 -23.85 -10.89
C GLU A 24 -5.19 -22.31 -10.85
N ARG A 25 -5.81 -21.62 -9.89
CA ARG A 25 -5.67 -20.14 -9.76
C ARG A 25 -4.69 -19.65 -8.71
N ALA A 26 -3.93 -20.56 -8.09
CA ALA A 26 -2.75 -20.21 -7.31
C ALA A 26 -1.50 -20.12 -8.20
N THR A 27 -1.60 -19.50 -9.37
CA THR A 27 -0.40 -19.06 -10.10
C THR A 27 0.19 -17.92 -9.31
N ALA A 28 1.29 -18.19 -8.60
CA ALA A 28 2.08 -17.16 -7.97
C ALA A 28 2.36 -16.06 -9.01
N LEU A 29 2.05 -14.80 -8.66
CA LEU A 29 2.38 -13.63 -9.46
C LEU A 29 3.91 -13.65 -9.64
N HIS A 30 4.39 -14.05 -10.81
CA HIS A 30 5.80 -14.31 -11.03
C HIS A 30 6.50 -13.13 -11.72
N THR A 31 5.73 -12.24 -12.34
CA THR A 31 6.26 -11.08 -13.09
C THR A 31 5.72 -9.75 -12.59
N VAL A 32 6.50 -8.68 -12.77
CA VAL A 32 6.10 -7.31 -12.42
C VAL A 32 4.93 -6.87 -13.30
N GLU A 33 4.88 -7.35 -14.53
CA GLU A 33 3.81 -7.11 -15.49
C GLU A 33 2.46 -7.65 -14.99
N GLU A 34 2.42 -8.88 -14.48
CA GLU A 34 1.20 -9.45 -13.89
C GLU A 34 0.71 -8.65 -12.67
N LEU A 35 1.64 -8.19 -11.81
CA LEU A 35 1.30 -7.33 -10.67
C LEU A 35 0.72 -5.98 -11.13
N LEU A 36 1.18 -5.46 -12.26
CA LEU A 36 0.72 -4.18 -12.79
C LEU A 36 -0.71 -4.25 -13.34
N ASP A 37 -1.03 -5.35 -14.01
CA ASP A 37 -2.36 -5.58 -14.56
C ASP A 37 -3.40 -5.67 -13.44
N VAL A 38 -3.06 -6.36 -12.33
CA VAL A 38 -3.92 -6.45 -11.14
C VAL A 38 -4.25 -5.07 -10.56
N VAL A 39 -3.30 -4.12 -10.57
CA VAL A 39 -3.54 -2.78 -10.02
C VAL A 39 -4.60 -2.01 -10.82
N ASP A 40 -4.67 -2.25 -12.13
CA ASP A 40 -5.68 -1.66 -13.01
C ASP A 40 -7.07 -2.25 -12.80
N GLU A 41 -7.14 -3.45 -12.21
CA GLU A 41 -8.39 -4.13 -11.87
C GLU A 41 -8.84 -3.90 -10.42
N LEU A 42 -7.96 -3.38 -9.55
CA LEU A 42 -8.31 -3.11 -8.15
C LEU A 42 -9.62 -2.33 -8.00
N ALA A 43 -10.55 -2.89 -7.25
CA ALA A 43 -11.75 -2.17 -6.90
C ALA A 43 -11.40 -0.93 -6.04
N ALA A 44 -12.20 0.12 -6.18
CA ALA A 44 -12.17 1.29 -5.32
C ALA A 44 -13.45 1.33 -4.50
N ARG A 45 -13.40 2.01 -3.35
CA ARG A 45 -14.53 2.18 -2.44
C ARG A 45 -15.60 3.05 -3.09
N ARG A 46 -16.75 2.45 -3.37
CA ARG A 46 -17.88 3.15 -3.99
C ARG A 46 -18.31 4.42 -3.23
N PRO A 47 -18.36 4.46 -1.88
CA PRO A 47 -18.70 5.68 -1.14
C PRO A 47 -17.73 6.84 -1.40
N VAL A 48 -16.42 6.56 -1.41
CA VAL A 48 -15.38 7.56 -1.67
C VAL A 48 -15.46 8.05 -3.11
N ALA A 49 -15.59 7.13 -4.07
CA ALA A 49 -15.73 7.45 -5.47
C ALA A 49 -16.98 8.32 -5.75
N ALA A 50 -18.14 7.97 -5.17
CA ALA A 50 -19.37 8.74 -5.30
C ALA A 50 -19.22 10.17 -4.73
N ARG A 51 -18.55 10.30 -3.58
CA ARG A 51 -18.27 11.62 -2.98
C ARG A 51 -17.35 12.47 -3.86
N LEU A 52 -16.31 11.89 -4.47
CA LEU A 52 -15.44 12.60 -5.41
C LEU A 52 -16.21 13.10 -6.65
N VAL A 53 -17.12 12.26 -7.19
CA VAL A 53 -18.00 12.68 -8.30
C VAL A 53 -18.88 13.86 -7.88
N ALA A 54 -19.45 13.83 -6.67
CA ALA A 54 -20.28 14.92 -6.17
C ALA A 54 -19.47 16.22 -5.95
N MET A 55 -18.28 16.14 -5.33
CA MET A 55 -17.45 17.30 -5.02
C MET A 55 -16.91 18.00 -6.26
N THR A 56 -16.60 17.26 -7.31
CA THR A 56 -16.08 17.83 -8.57
C THR A 56 -17.12 18.63 -9.36
N ALA A 57 -18.41 18.58 -8.97
CA ALA A 57 -19.45 19.45 -9.51
C ALA A 57 -19.53 20.82 -8.80
N ASP A 58 -18.90 20.96 -7.63
CA ASP A 58 -18.88 22.19 -6.85
C ASP A 58 -17.61 23.01 -7.15
N ASN A 59 -17.81 24.20 -7.73
CA ASN A 59 -16.72 25.10 -8.11
C ASN A 59 -16.02 25.79 -6.92
N SER A 60 -16.51 25.59 -5.68
CA SER A 60 -15.87 26.10 -4.47
C SER A 60 -14.80 25.15 -3.91
N VAL A 61 -14.74 23.91 -4.41
CA VAL A 61 -13.82 22.87 -3.93
C VAL A 61 -12.43 23.06 -4.55
N GLY A 62 -11.40 23.18 -3.72
CA GLY A 62 -10.01 23.25 -4.13
C GLY A 62 -9.31 21.89 -4.17
N SER A 63 -8.09 21.89 -4.72
CA SER A 63 -7.25 20.66 -4.76
C SER A 63 -7.01 20.03 -3.39
N PRO A 64 -6.79 20.80 -2.28
CA PRO A 64 -6.64 20.22 -0.95
C PRO A 64 -7.87 19.45 -0.46
N GLU A 65 -9.07 20.00 -0.68
CA GLU A 65 -10.33 19.39 -0.25
C GLU A 65 -10.61 18.10 -1.03
N LEU A 66 -10.37 18.10 -2.34
CA LEU A 66 -10.52 16.90 -3.16
C LEU A 66 -9.47 15.83 -2.80
N ALA A 67 -8.22 16.26 -2.53
CA ALA A 67 -7.16 15.36 -2.09
C ALA A 67 -7.49 14.69 -0.76
N ALA A 68 -8.10 15.41 0.20
CA ALA A 68 -8.48 14.86 1.50
C ALA A 68 -9.51 13.73 1.42
N VAL A 69 -10.40 13.77 0.41
CA VAL A 69 -11.35 12.67 0.14
C VAL A 69 -10.69 11.57 -0.67
N LEU A 70 -9.85 11.92 -1.64
CA LEU A 70 -9.13 10.94 -2.46
C LEU A 70 -8.28 10.01 -1.59
N THR A 71 -7.60 10.54 -0.56
CA THR A 71 -6.78 9.76 0.38
C THR A 71 -7.57 8.82 1.30
N CYS A 72 -8.91 8.83 1.27
CA CYS A 72 -9.74 7.80 1.88
C CYS A 72 -9.70 6.45 1.14
N ASP A 73 -9.10 6.42 -0.06
CA ASP A 73 -8.99 5.25 -0.92
C ASP A 73 -7.57 5.18 -1.51
N VAL A 74 -6.77 4.24 -0.99
CA VAL A 74 -5.44 3.88 -1.48
C VAL A 74 -5.45 3.51 -2.96
N THR A 75 -6.40 2.71 -3.45
CA THR A 75 -6.46 2.26 -4.85
C THR A 75 -6.66 3.44 -5.79
N LEU A 76 -7.66 4.28 -5.53
CA LEU A 76 -7.96 5.43 -6.37
C LEU A 76 -6.84 6.49 -6.27
N THR A 77 -6.27 6.69 -5.08
CA THR A 77 -5.10 7.55 -4.90
C THR A 77 -3.90 7.06 -5.71
N ALA A 78 -3.61 5.77 -5.64
CA ALA A 78 -2.52 5.13 -6.38
C ALA A 78 -2.68 5.33 -7.90
N ARG A 79 -3.90 5.14 -8.43
CA ARG A 79 -4.21 5.39 -9.85
C ARG A 79 -4.02 6.85 -10.27
N VAL A 80 -4.47 7.80 -9.46
CA VAL A 80 -4.28 9.24 -9.75
C VAL A 80 -2.79 9.58 -9.76
N LEU A 81 -2.00 9.06 -8.82
CA LEU A 81 -0.55 9.28 -8.78
C LEU A 81 0.18 8.60 -9.95
N ARG A 82 -0.21 7.38 -10.33
CA ARG A 82 0.30 6.70 -11.52
C ARG A 82 0.08 7.56 -12.77
N LEU A 83 -1.16 8.04 -12.95
CA LEU A 83 -1.49 8.90 -14.07
C LEU A 83 -0.64 10.17 -14.06
N ALA A 84 -0.50 10.81 -12.89
CA ALA A 84 0.33 12.02 -12.73
C ALA A 84 1.82 11.80 -13.04
N ASN A 85 2.35 10.59 -12.78
CA ASN A 85 3.73 10.22 -13.10
C ASN A 85 3.91 9.60 -14.50
N SER A 86 2.83 9.43 -15.27
CA SER A 86 2.90 8.88 -16.62
C SER A 86 3.68 9.76 -17.60
N ALA A 87 4.18 9.16 -18.67
CA ALA A 87 4.89 9.87 -19.74
C ALA A 87 4.07 11.02 -20.34
N TYR A 88 2.73 10.95 -20.28
CA TYR A 88 1.82 12.00 -20.75
C TYR A 88 2.08 13.36 -20.09
N TYR A 89 2.36 13.39 -18.78
CA TYR A 89 2.64 14.64 -18.06
C TYR A 89 4.13 15.02 -18.07
N GLY A 90 5.01 14.11 -18.47
CA GLY A 90 6.43 14.40 -18.72
C GLY A 90 7.26 14.81 -17.50
N LEU A 91 6.76 14.61 -16.28
CA LEU A 91 7.46 14.99 -15.04
C LEU A 91 8.45 13.93 -14.55
N GLY A 92 8.44 12.73 -15.13
CA GLY A 92 9.45 11.68 -14.87
C GLY A 92 9.58 11.32 -13.41
N GLY A 93 8.47 11.00 -12.74
CA GLY A 93 8.50 10.51 -11.36
C GLY A 93 8.57 11.56 -10.25
N ARG A 94 8.45 12.85 -10.60
CA ARG A 94 8.58 13.94 -9.62
C ARG A 94 7.29 14.23 -8.83
N VAL A 95 6.18 13.56 -9.14
CA VAL A 95 4.91 13.76 -8.42
C VAL A 95 4.88 12.85 -7.20
N ARG A 96 5.04 13.46 -6.02
CA ARG A 96 5.21 12.75 -4.73
C ARG A 96 4.05 12.94 -3.77
N THR A 97 3.14 13.87 -4.05
CA THR A 97 2.06 14.25 -3.15
C THR A 97 0.71 14.21 -3.85
N VAL A 98 -0.31 13.76 -3.12
CA VAL A 98 -1.68 13.68 -3.63
C VAL A 98 -2.23 15.05 -4.05
N PRO A 99 -2.07 16.15 -3.28
CA PRO A 99 -2.54 17.46 -3.71
C PRO A 99 -1.90 17.93 -5.03
N PHE A 100 -0.60 17.67 -5.22
CA PHE A 100 0.08 18.03 -6.47
C PHE A 100 -0.42 17.18 -7.65
N ALA A 101 -0.64 15.88 -7.42
CA ALA A 101 -1.25 15.01 -8.42
C ALA A 101 -2.66 15.48 -8.80
N VAL A 102 -3.47 15.92 -7.83
CA VAL A 102 -4.81 16.48 -8.08
C VAL A 102 -4.74 17.73 -8.96
N THR A 103 -3.84 18.66 -8.66
CA THR A 103 -3.65 19.88 -9.47
C THR A 103 -3.18 19.55 -10.89
N LEU A 104 -2.29 18.58 -11.05
CA LEU A 104 -1.73 18.20 -12.36
C LEU A 104 -2.73 17.43 -13.22
N VAL A 105 -3.41 16.44 -12.64
CA VAL A 105 -4.37 15.57 -13.34
C VAL A 105 -5.68 16.31 -13.63
N GLY A 106 -6.08 17.19 -12.71
CA GLY A 106 -7.26 18.03 -12.83
C GLY A 106 -8.57 17.31 -12.46
N PHE A 107 -9.56 18.12 -12.05
CA PHE A 107 -10.82 17.65 -11.48
C PHE A 107 -11.66 16.84 -12.48
N THR A 108 -11.63 17.22 -13.76
CA THR A 108 -12.41 16.54 -14.81
C THR A 108 -11.98 15.09 -14.97
N THR A 109 -10.66 14.84 -15.00
CA THR A 109 -10.10 13.51 -15.14
C THR A 109 -10.35 12.67 -13.88
N ILE A 110 -10.13 13.26 -12.71
CA ILE A 110 -10.42 12.59 -11.42
C ILE A 110 -11.89 12.21 -11.31
N ARG A 111 -12.80 13.09 -11.73
CA ARG A 111 -14.24 12.79 -11.79
C ARG A 111 -14.54 11.61 -12.70
N ALA A 112 -13.90 11.53 -13.87
CA ALA A 112 -14.09 10.41 -14.78
C ALA A 112 -13.59 9.08 -14.18
N MET A 113 -12.41 9.10 -13.55
CA MET A 113 -11.86 7.93 -12.84
C MET A 113 -12.78 7.49 -11.68
N ALA A 114 -13.25 8.45 -10.87
CA ALA A 114 -14.17 8.19 -9.78
C ALA A 114 -15.53 7.65 -10.29
N ALA A 115 -16.07 8.20 -11.37
CA ALA A 115 -17.31 7.70 -11.97
C ALA A 115 -17.18 6.26 -12.48
N ALA A 116 -16.04 5.90 -13.07
CA ALA A 116 -15.76 4.52 -13.46
C ALA A 116 -15.69 3.60 -12.23
N ALA A 117 -15.05 4.05 -11.15
CA ALA A 117 -14.97 3.32 -9.89
C ALA A 117 -16.35 3.08 -9.22
N VAL A 118 -17.32 3.98 -9.37
CA VAL A 118 -18.68 3.79 -8.83
C VAL A 118 -19.41 2.61 -9.49
N VAL A 119 -19.14 2.36 -10.77
CA VAL A 119 -19.80 1.31 -11.57
C VAL A 119 -19.05 -0.03 -11.52
N GLY A 120 -17.78 -0.02 -11.09
CA GLY A 120 -16.95 -1.21 -10.95
C GLY A 120 -17.29 -2.08 -9.74
N ALA A 121 -16.50 -3.14 -9.55
CA ALA A 121 -16.53 -3.96 -8.35
C ALA A 121 -16.19 -3.13 -7.11
N ASP A 122 -16.71 -3.54 -5.94
CA ASP A 122 -16.47 -2.83 -4.68
C ASP A 122 -15.28 -3.42 -3.93
N ALA A 123 -14.41 -2.55 -3.43
CA ALA A 123 -13.18 -2.99 -2.78
C ALA A 123 -13.44 -3.67 -1.43
N GLU A 124 -14.59 -3.40 -0.82
CA GLU A 124 -15.02 -4.05 0.42
C GLU A 124 -15.23 -5.56 0.29
N GLU A 125 -15.40 -6.08 -0.93
CA GLU A 125 -15.57 -7.52 -1.17
C GLU A 125 -14.25 -8.29 -1.13
N VAL A 126 -13.11 -7.57 -1.24
CA VAL A 126 -11.79 -8.17 -1.47
C VAL A 126 -10.78 -7.79 -0.40
N LEU A 127 -11.02 -6.72 0.37
CA LEU A 127 -10.11 -6.23 1.40
C LEU A 127 -10.77 -6.16 2.78
N PRO A 128 -10.03 -6.47 3.85
CA PRO A 128 -10.57 -6.32 5.20
C PRO A 128 -10.91 -4.84 5.44
N ARG A 129 -12.03 -4.59 6.13
CA ARG A 129 -12.48 -3.22 6.42
C ARG A 129 -11.40 -2.35 7.10
N SER A 130 -10.59 -2.97 7.96
CA SER A 130 -9.48 -2.31 8.65
C SER A 130 -8.34 -1.85 7.73
N PHE A 131 -8.27 -2.32 6.48
CA PHE A 131 -7.20 -1.97 5.53
C PHE A 131 -7.10 -0.45 5.31
N TRP A 132 -8.23 0.20 5.05
CA TRP A 132 -8.27 1.63 4.74
C TRP A 132 -7.96 2.48 5.98
N ALA A 133 -8.54 2.11 7.12
CA ALA A 133 -8.26 2.73 8.41
C ALA A 133 -6.76 2.63 8.76
N ARG A 134 -6.18 1.42 8.66
CA ARG A 134 -4.76 1.18 8.91
C ARG A 134 -3.87 1.98 7.95
N SER A 135 -4.17 1.98 6.65
CA SER A 135 -3.40 2.75 5.66
C SER A 135 -3.40 4.24 5.97
N ARG A 136 -4.55 4.79 6.40
CA ARG A 136 -4.65 6.19 6.84
C ARG A 136 -3.94 6.46 8.16
N ALA A 137 -3.99 5.56 9.12
CA ALA A 137 -3.26 5.67 10.37
C ALA A 137 -1.74 5.72 10.12
N VAL A 138 -1.22 4.85 9.25
CA VAL A 138 0.20 4.84 8.86
C VAL A 138 0.56 6.13 8.12
N ALA A 139 -0.27 6.59 7.17
CA ALA A 139 -0.06 7.85 6.46
C ALA A 139 0.02 9.05 7.44
N ARG A 140 -0.89 9.10 8.42
CA ARG A 140 -0.92 10.15 9.44
C ARG A 140 0.28 10.09 10.37
N ALA A 141 0.67 8.89 10.81
CA ALA A 141 1.86 8.70 11.63
C ALA A 141 3.14 9.14 10.88
N CYS A 142 3.25 8.81 9.59
CA CYS A 142 4.34 9.28 8.74
C CYS A 142 4.39 10.81 8.69
N ASP A 143 3.27 11.49 8.43
CA ASP A 143 3.18 12.96 8.42
C ASP A 143 3.66 13.57 9.76
N GLU A 144 3.18 13.06 10.89
CA GLU A 144 3.54 13.60 12.22
C GLU A 144 5.01 13.40 12.59
N MET A 145 5.63 12.31 12.12
CA MET A 145 7.01 11.98 12.40
C MET A 145 8.01 12.57 11.39
N ALA A 146 7.57 12.83 10.16
CA ALA A 146 8.42 13.27 9.05
C ALA A 146 9.42 14.40 9.39
N PRO A 147 9.03 15.48 10.14
CA PRO A 147 9.96 16.55 10.46
C PRO A 147 11.18 16.10 11.28
N SER A 148 11.04 15.04 12.06
CA SER A 148 12.12 14.51 12.90
C SER A 148 13.14 13.69 12.11
N PHE A 149 12.75 13.21 10.94
CA PHE A 149 13.62 12.52 10.00
C PHE A 149 14.05 13.43 8.83
N GLY A 150 13.68 14.71 8.84
CA GLY A 150 13.99 15.63 7.74
C GLY A 150 13.26 15.30 6.43
N VAL A 151 12.15 14.55 6.51
CA VAL A 151 11.30 14.23 5.36
C VAL A 151 10.16 15.25 5.26
N ALA A 152 9.76 15.60 4.04
CA ALA A 152 8.61 16.49 3.86
C ALA A 152 7.32 15.77 4.23
N ARG A 153 6.48 16.43 5.02
CA ARG A 153 5.20 15.93 5.55
C ARG A 153 4.30 15.25 4.52
N LEU A 154 4.02 15.95 3.42
CA LEU A 154 3.13 15.45 2.37
C LEU A 154 3.72 14.26 1.60
N ASP A 155 5.04 14.21 1.46
CA ASP A 155 5.71 13.09 0.83
C ASP A 155 5.64 11.84 1.73
N ALA A 156 5.94 12.02 3.03
CA ALA A 156 5.85 10.95 4.03
C ALA A 156 4.42 10.43 4.19
N PHE A 157 3.42 11.32 4.16
CA PHE A 157 2.01 10.92 4.16
C PHE A 157 1.69 10.01 2.98
N THR A 158 2.13 10.38 1.77
CA THR A 158 1.90 9.60 0.55
C THR A 158 2.61 8.24 0.61
N LEU A 159 3.85 8.20 1.13
CA LEU A 159 4.55 6.93 1.39
C LEU A 159 3.75 6.03 2.34
N GLY A 160 3.32 6.55 3.49
CA GLY A 160 2.58 5.76 4.47
C GLY A 160 1.23 5.26 3.94
N LEU A 161 0.54 6.07 3.14
CA LEU A 161 -0.73 5.69 2.50
C LEU A 161 -0.56 4.54 1.51
N LEU A 162 0.51 4.59 0.71
CA LEU A 162 0.78 3.59 -0.33
C LEU A 162 1.53 2.36 0.18
N ALA A 163 1.99 2.35 1.43
CA ALA A 163 2.77 1.23 1.98
C ALA A 163 1.99 -0.09 1.95
N GLY A 164 0.68 -0.03 2.15
CA GLY A 164 -0.23 -1.19 2.07
C GLY A 164 -0.71 -1.55 0.65
N LEU A 165 -0.29 -0.85 -0.41
CA LEU A 165 -0.81 -1.09 -1.77
C LEU A 165 -0.65 -2.56 -2.21
N GLY A 166 0.48 -3.19 -1.89
CA GLY A 166 0.74 -4.59 -2.20
C GLY A 166 -0.21 -5.56 -1.52
N GLN A 167 -0.78 -5.21 -0.36
CA GLN A 167 -1.82 -6.03 0.27
C GLN A 167 -3.12 -5.98 -0.55
N ALA A 168 -3.46 -4.82 -1.13
CA ALA A 168 -4.55 -4.72 -2.11
C ALA A 168 -4.29 -5.59 -3.35
N VAL A 169 -3.06 -5.58 -3.86
CA VAL A 169 -2.67 -6.39 -5.02
C VAL A 169 -2.74 -7.88 -4.72
N LEU A 170 -2.14 -8.34 -3.63
CA LEU A 170 -2.16 -9.76 -3.25
C LEU A 170 -3.59 -10.25 -2.96
N SER A 171 -4.40 -9.45 -2.25
CA SER A 171 -5.78 -9.80 -1.96
C SER A 171 -6.63 -9.87 -3.21
N HIS A 172 -6.39 -9.02 -4.22
CA HIS A 172 -7.12 -9.08 -5.48
C HIS A 172 -6.67 -10.24 -6.37
N ALA A 173 -5.37 -10.52 -6.41
CA ALA A 173 -4.82 -11.59 -7.23
C ALA A 173 -5.24 -12.98 -6.75
N ALA A 174 -5.35 -13.19 -5.44
CA ALA A 174 -5.79 -14.45 -4.84
C ALA A 174 -6.68 -14.23 -3.60
N PRO A 175 -7.95 -13.83 -3.77
CA PRO A 175 -8.83 -13.42 -2.66
C PRO A 175 -9.04 -14.51 -1.59
N ASP A 176 -9.27 -15.75 -2.03
CA ASP A 176 -9.51 -16.87 -1.10
C ASP A 176 -8.25 -17.22 -0.30
N VAL A 177 -7.08 -17.16 -0.95
CA VAL A 177 -5.78 -17.42 -0.31
C VAL A 177 -5.49 -16.32 0.70
N TYR A 178 -5.59 -15.06 0.30
CA TYR A 178 -5.25 -13.94 1.16
C TYR A 178 -6.21 -13.80 2.35
N THR A 179 -7.51 -14.02 2.13
CA THR A 179 -8.50 -14.12 3.21
C THR A 179 -8.14 -15.24 4.18
N GLY A 180 -7.78 -16.42 3.67
CA GLY A 180 -7.33 -17.55 4.49
C GLY A 180 -6.13 -17.20 5.37
N LEU A 181 -5.13 -16.48 4.84
CA LEU A 181 -3.98 -16.01 5.63
C LEU A 181 -4.40 -15.08 6.78
N LEU A 182 -5.33 -14.15 6.52
CA LEU A 182 -5.80 -13.21 7.55
C LEU A 182 -6.60 -13.89 8.66
N GLU A 183 -7.21 -15.06 8.37
CA GLU A 183 -7.94 -15.88 9.34
C GLU A 183 -7.05 -16.86 10.10
N GLU A 184 -5.78 -17.04 9.71
CA GLU A 184 -4.84 -17.88 10.45
C GLU A 184 -4.59 -17.35 11.85
N GLN A 185 -4.72 -18.23 12.85
CA GLN A 185 -4.50 -17.86 14.25
C GLN A 185 -3.07 -17.34 14.49
N GLU A 186 -2.07 -17.89 13.80
CA GLU A 186 -0.68 -17.43 13.87
C GLU A 186 -0.55 -15.96 13.41
N VAL A 187 -1.28 -15.57 12.35
CA VAL A 187 -1.30 -14.19 11.84
C VAL A 187 -2.02 -13.27 12.81
N ALA A 188 -3.19 -13.69 13.30
CA ALA A 188 -3.97 -12.92 14.27
C ALA A 188 -3.20 -12.68 15.59
N GLU A 189 -2.44 -13.68 16.05
CA GLU A 189 -1.69 -13.60 17.30
C GLU A 189 -0.32 -12.94 17.15
N GLY A 190 0.36 -13.13 16.01
CA GLY A 190 1.72 -12.66 15.77
C GLY A 190 1.84 -11.31 15.05
N GLY A 191 0.72 -10.72 14.64
CA GLY A 191 0.66 -9.38 14.04
C GLY A 191 1.42 -9.28 12.72
N ARG A 192 2.07 -8.13 12.47
CA ARG A 192 2.73 -7.83 11.18
C ARG A 192 3.80 -8.86 10.82
N ALA A 193 4.63 -9.27 11.76
CA ALA A 193 5.72 -10.21 11.49
C ALA A 193 5.18 -11.57 11.02
N ALA A 194 4.10 -12.05 11.65
CA ALA A 194 3.43 -13.28 11.23
C ALA A 194 2.73 -13.13 9.87
N LEU A 195 2.07 -11.98 9.61
CA LEU A 195 1.48 -11.70 8.29
C LEU A 195 2.53 -11.72 7.18
N VAL A 196 3.66 -11.04 7.38
CA VAL A 196 4.78 -11.01 6.43
C VAL A 196 5.31 -12.42 6.17
N ALA A 197 5.50 -13.23 7.22
CA ALA A 197 5.94 -14.61 7.07
C ALA A 197 4.91 -15.47 6.32
N ALA A 198 3.61 -15.29 6.60
CA ALA A 198 2.52 -15.98 5.93
C ALA A 198 2.46 -15.62 4.44
N GLU A 199 2.61 -14.35 4.09
CA GLU A 199 2.66 -13.87 2.70
C GLU A 199 3.88 -14.44 1.96
N VAL A 200 5.06 -14.45 2.58
CA VAL A 200 6.26 -15.05 1.97
C VAL A 200 6.07 -16.55 1.75
N ARG A 201 5.41 -17.27 2.67
CA ARG A 201 5.10 -18.70 2.45
C ARG A 201 4.13 -18.92 1.28
N ALA A 202 3.11 -18.08 1.14
CA ALA A 202 2.05 -18.25 0.16
C ALA A 202 2.42 -17.72 -1.24
N PHE A 203 3.11 -16.57 -1.30
CA PHE A 203 3.37 -15.80 -2.52
C PHE A 203 4.87 -15.66 -2.83
N GLY A 204 5.76 -16.06 -1.92
CA GLY A 204 7.22 -15.89 -2.07
C GLY A 204 7.73 -14.48 -1.78
N VAL A 205 6.84 -13.50 -1.63
CA VAL A 205 7.17 -12.08 -1.40
C VAL A 205 6.18 -11.45 -0.41
N PRO A 206 6.62 -10.52 0.46
CA PRO A 206 5.73 -9.79 1.34
C PRO A 206 5.04 -8.63 0.60
N HIS A 207 3.91 -8.16 1.12
CA HIS A 207 3.17 -7.05 0.50
C HIS A 207 3.97 -5.75 0.37
N SER A 208 4.92 -5.47 1.27
CA SER A 208 5.78 -4.28 1.19
C SER A 208 6.67 -4.29 -0.05
N GLU A 209 7.22 -5.46 -0.40
CA GLU A 209 8.00 -5.67 -1.62
C GLU A 209 7.11 -5.50 -2.86
N VAL A 210 5.88 -6.03 -2.83
CA VAL A 210 4.90 -5.84 -3.91
C VAL A 210 4.57 -4.35 -4.08
N SER A 211 4.34 -3.61 -2.99
CA SER A 211 4.16 -2.15 -3.04
C SER A 211 5.36 -1.48 -3.71
N ALA A 212 6.59 -1.85 -3.34
CA ALA A 212 7.81 -1.28 -3.89
C ALA A 212 7.93 -1.54 -5.41
N LEU A 213 7.67 -2.77 -5.86
CA LEU A 213 7.70 -3.17 -7.27
C LEU A 213 6.68 -2.38 -8.11
N VAL A 214 5.44 -2.28 -7.62
CA VAL A 214 4.37 -1.52 -8.30
C VAL A 214 4.75 -0.05 -8.40
N LEU A 215 5.16 0.59 -7.31
CA LEU A 215 5.51 2.02 -7.34
C LEU A 215 6.75 2.30 -8.18
N SER A 216 7.74 1.40 -8.17
CA SER A 216 8.94 1.48 -9.02
C SER A 216 8.58 1.49 -10.50
N SER A 217 7.69 0.58 -10.94
CA SER A 217 7.23 0.52 -12.32
C SER A 217 6.45 1.77 -12.75
N TRP A 218 5.84 2.47 -11.80
CA TRP A 218 5.15 3.74 -12.02
C TRP A 218 6.07 4.97 -11.90
N SER A 219 7.38 4.73 -11.89
CA SER A 219 8.40 5.77 -11.81
C SER A 219 8.31 6.60 -10.53
N PHE A 220 7.84 6.06 -9.40
CA PHE A 220 7.93 6.81 -8.14
C PHE A 220 9.39 7.07 -7.74
N PRO A 221 9.65 8.12 -6.95
CA PRO A 221 10.99 8.43 -6.49
C PRO A 221 11.60 7.26 -5.73
N ARG A 222 12.91 7.09 -5.91
CA ARG A 222 13.66 6.00 -5.30
C ARG A 222 13.56 6.01 -3.78
N GLU A 223 13.45 7.17 -3.13
CA GLU A 223 13.30 7.27 -1.68
C GLU A 223 12.04 6.59 -1.16
N VAL A 224 10.94 6.63 -1.93
CA VAL A 224 9.68 5.95 -1.60
C VAL A 224 9.84 4.44 -1.78
N VAL A 225 10.42 4.03 -2.91
CA VAL A 225 10.62 2.62 -3.26
C VAL A 225 11.61 1.93 -2.30
N ASP A 226 12.76 2.54 -2.05
CA ASP A 226 13.78 2.03 -1.13
C ASP A 226 13.22 1.92 0.31
N ALA A 227 12.35 2.85 0.74
CA ALA A 227 11.73 2.78 2.06
C ALA A 227 10.82 1.56 2.23
N LEU A 228 10.12 1.15 1.17
CA LEU A 228 9.23 -0.01 1.17
C LEU A 228 10.03 -1.32 1.14
N HIS A 229 11.06 -1.43 0.31
CA HIS A 229 11.97 -2.58 0.30
C HIS A 229 12.59 -2.86 1.67
N LEU A 230 12.91 -1.81 2.43
CA LEU A 230 13.56 -1.92 3.73
C LEU A 230 12.58 -2.15 4.90
N LEU A 231 11.27 -2.09 4.67
CA LEU A 231 10.27 -2.11 5.74
C LEU A 231 10.26 -3.45 6.50
N ASP A 232 10.17 -4.56 5.77
CA ASP A 232 10.08 -5.91 6.35
C ASP A 232 11.38 -6.71 6.20
N ALA A 233 12.38 -6.18 5.48
CA ALA A 233 13.72 -6.71 5.40
C ALA A 233 14.77 -5.63 5.77
N PRO A 234 14.85 -5.23 7.04
CA PRO A 234 15.77 -4.18 7.46
C PRO A 234 17.21 -4.56 7.13
N SER A 235 17.87 -3.74 6.32
CA SER A 235 19.30 -3.91 6.02
C SER A 235 20.15 -3.16 7.04
N ALA A 236 21.46 -3.41 7.05
CA ALA A 236 22.41 -2.63 7.86
C ALA A 236 22.45 -1.11 7.50
N ARG A 237 21.80 -0.70 6.40
CA ARG A 237 21.65 0.70 6.00
C ARG A 237 20.18 1.09 6.08
N SER A 238 19.83 1.89 7.07
CA SER A 238 18.57 2.62 7.15
C SER A 238 18.68 3.95 6.39
N THR A 239 17.54 4.48 5.96
CA THR A 239 17.40 5.83 5.41
C THR A 239 16.38 6.61 6.24
N PRO A 240 16.40 7.96 6.22
CA PRO A 240 15.40 8.72 6.97
C PRO A 240 13.96 8.38 6.57
N TRP A 241 13.71 8.01 5.30
CA TRP A 241 12.39 7.60 4.82
C TRP A 241 11.99 6.20 5.32
N SER A 242 12.90 5.22 5.26
CA SER A 242 12.63 3.87 5.76
C SER A 242 12.42 3.86 7.28
N THR A 243 13.24 4.61 8.02
CA THR A 243 13.11 4.72 9.48
C THR A 243 11.82 5.44 9.87
N CYS A 244 11.45 6.51 9.16
CA CYS A 244 10.17 7.19 9.34
C CYS A 244 8.99 6.23 9.10
N LEU A 245 9.01 5.47 8.00
CA LEU A 245 7.94 4.52 7.67
C LEU A 245 7.85 3.38 8.69
N ALA A 246 8.97 2.72 9.01
CA ALA A 246 8.98 1.63 9.98
C ALA A 246 8.48 2.08 11.35
N THR A 247 8.91 3.25 11.82
CA THR A 247 8.43 3.83 13.08
C THR A 247 6.95 4.16 13.03
N ALA A 248 6.45 4.68 11.90
CA ALA A 248 5.05 5.02 11.71
C ALA A 248 4.15 3.78 11.65
N VAL A 249 4.59 2.70 10.99
CA VAL A 249 3.88 1.41 10.95
C VAL A 249 3.76 0.82 12.35
N GLU A 250 4.86 0.81 13.11
CA GLU A 250 4.86 0.36 14.51
C GLU A 250 3.95 1.22 15.39
N ALA A 251 3.97 2.54 15.23
CA ALA A 251 3.08 3.44 15.96
C ALA A 251 1.60 3.23 15.62
N ALA A 252 1.26 3.09 14.34
CA ALA A 252 -0.11 2.82 13.90
C ALA A 252 -0.61 1.45 14.40
N GLY A 253 0.26 0.43 14.46
CA GLY A 253 -0.07 -0.88 15.02
C GLY A 253 -0.50 -0.86 16.49
N ARG A 254 -0.24 0.22 17.24
CA ARG A 254 -0.73 0.38 18.62
C ARG A 254 -2.25 0.54 18.70
N LEU A 255 -2.91 0.87 17.59
CA LEU A 255 -4.37 1.00 17.49
C LEU A 255 -5.09 -0.36 17.61
N ASP A 256 -4.40 -1.45 17.25
CA ASP A 256 -4.90 -2.82 17.39
C ASP A 256 -4.94 -3.29 18.87
N ASP A 257 -4.42 -2.50 19.82
CA ASP A 257 -4.36 -2.76 21.27
C ASP A 257 -3.71 -4.11 21.67
N ARG A 258 -2.60 -4.44 21.01
CA ARG A 258 -1.78 -5.65 21.24
C ARG A 258 -0.43 -5.32 21.88
N PRO A 259 -0.35 -5.01 23.19
CA PRO A 259 0.90 -4.58 23.83
C PRO A 259 2.02 -5.61 23.77
N GLU A 260 1.69 -6.90 23.73
CA GLU A 260 2.63 -8.01 23.65
C GLU A 260 3.40 -8.10 22.32
N LEU A 261 2.89 -7.43 21.27
CA LEU A 261 3.51 -7.40 19.94
C LEU A 261 4.30 -6.12 19.68
N ARG A 262 4.33 -5.19 20.65
CA ARG A 262 4.96 -3.89 20.47
C ARG A 262 6.46 -4.01 20.40
N THR A 263 7.04 -3.30 19.45
CA THR A 263 8.47 -3.02 19.41
C THR A 263 8.69 -1.59 19.91
N ASP A 264 9.76 -1.39 20.68
CA ASP A 264 10.14 -0.07 21.16
C ASP A 264 10.47 0.84 19.97
N VAL A 265 9.67 1.90 19.79
CA VAL A 265 9.85 2.85 18.68
C VAL A 265 11.16 3.62 18.79
N ALA A 266 11.76 3.73 19.98
CA ALA A 266 13.09 4.31 20.14
C ALA A 266 14.17 3.43 19.52
N VAL A 267 14.00 2.11 19.52
CA VAL A 267 14.93 1.18 18.86
C VAL A 267 14.81 1.33 17.35
N ILE A 268 13.59 1.32 16.82
CA ILE A 268 13.33 1.45 15.37
C ILE A 268 13.80 2.81 14.85
N SER A 269 13.48 3.88 15.59
CA SER A 269 13.79 5.25 15.20
C SER A 269 15.21 5.70 15.52
N GLU A 270 16.08 4.82 16.03
CA GLU A 270 17.44 5.15 16.47
C GLU A 270 17.46 6.29 17.51
N GLY A 271 16.45 6.33 18.39
CA GLY A 271 16.27 7.32 19.46
C GLY A 271 15.61 8.64 19.04
N VAL A 272 15.23 8.80 17.77
CA VAL A 272 14.62 10.03 17.25
C VAL A 272 13.18 10.22 17.76
N ILE A 273 12.44 9.13 17.94
CA ILE A 273 11.05 9.11 18.40
C ILE A 273 10.98 8.32 19.72
N THR A 274 10.25 8.88 20.69
CA THR A 274 10.02 8.25 21.99
C THR A 274 8.61 7.67 22.10
N GLU A 275 8.42 6.71 23.01
CA GLU A 275 7.09 6.15 23.33
C GLU A 275 6.10 7.21 23.83
N ASP A 276 6.57 8.20 24.61
CA ASP A 276 5.74 9.32 25.05
C ASP A 276 5.21 10.14 23.87
N ARG A 277 6.04 10.35 22.85
CA ARG A 277 5.65 11.06 21.63
C ARG A 277 4.63 10.26 20.82
N VAL A 278 4.80 8.95 20.74
CA VAL A 278 3.81 8.06 20.09
C VAL A 278 2.49 8.08 20.85
N THR A 279 2.52 7.99 22.18
CA THR A 279 1.34 8.11 23.03
C THR A 279 0.60 9.45 22.78
N ALA A 280 1.34 10.54 22.66
CA ALA A 280 0.78 11.87 22.41
C ALA A 280 0.11 12.04 21.03
N MET A 281 0.45 11.22 20.02
CA MET A 281 -0.17 11.27 18.70
C MET A 281 -1.35 10.30 18.53
N MET A 282 -1.53 9.32 19.43
CA MET A 282 -2.61 8.32 19.32
C MET A 282 -4.02 8.89 19.08
N PRO A 283 -4.46 10.01 19.72
CA PRO A 283 -5.77 10.58 19.43
C PRO A 283 -5.96 10.98 17.96
N ARG A 284 -4.90 11.50 17.31
CA ARG A 284 -4.94 11.92 15.91
C ARG A 284 -4.89 10.74 14.95
N LEU A 285 -4.21 9.66 15.33
CA LEU A 285 -4.23 8.43 14.53
C LEU A 285 -5.63 7.77 14.54
N ARG A 286 -6.30 7.74 15.71
CA ARG A 286 -7.69 7.26 15.82
C ARG A 286 -8.68 8.11 15.03
N GLU A 287 -8.50 9.42 15.04
CA GLU A 287 -9.28 10.34 14.19
C GLU A 287 -9.08 10.00 12.69
N ALA A 288 -7.83 9.74 12.28
CA ALA A 288 -7.53 9.36 10.90
C ALA A 288 -8.14 8.01 10.46
N GLU A 289 -8.25 7.04 11.38
CA GLU A 289 -9.00 5.78 11.17
C GLU A 289 -10.50 6.05 11.03
N SER A 290 -11.07 6.86 11.91
CA SER A 290 -12.51 7.18 11.89
C SER A 290 -12.91 7.93 10.63
N ASP A 291 -12.06 8.85 10.16
CA ASP A 291 -12.24 9.53 8.87
C ASP A 291 -12.10 8.58 7.66
N ALA A 292 -11.63 7.35 7.86
CA ALA A 292 -11.60 6.31 6.85
C ALA A 292 -12.91 5.51 6.81
N ASP A 293 -13.76 5.56 7.84
CA ASP A 293 -15.02 4.83 7.91
C ASP A 293 -16.13 5.67 7.26
N TRP A 294 -16.47 5.34 6.00
CA TRP A 294 -17.49 5.98 5.17
C TRP A 294 -18.58 4.98 4.84
#